data_AF-A0A7S0G1P4-F1
#
_entry.id   AF-A0A7S0G1P4-F1
#
_cell.length_a   1.000
_cell.length_b   1.000
_cell.length_c   1.000
_cell.angle_alpha   90.00
_cell.angle_beta   90.00
_cell.angle_gamma   90.00
#
_symmetry.space_group_name_H-M   'P 1'
#
loop_
_entity.id
_entity.type
_entity.pdbx_description
1 polymer ?
#
loop_
_entity_poly.entity_id
_entity_poly.type
_entity_poly.pdbx_seq_one_letter_code
_entity_poly.pdbx_strand_id
1 'polypeptide(L)'
;AKTSYLELLHKFWGNHTTTTPNRQGADVGTQYRSVAYFFNEEQEKVLLATRSQYQKQLSEQNLGDISTEIRPAPAFYFAEDYHQQYLEKNPWATCNPVGPGVYQPMENYL
;
A
#
# COMPACT_ATOMS: atom_id res chain seq x y z
N ALA A 1 -11.80 -2.25 -19.50
CA ALA A 1 -10.86 -2.75 -18.46
C ALA A 1 -11.67 -3.19 -17.24
N LYS A 2 -11.18 -4.16 -16.44
CA LYS A 2 -11.90 -4.67 -15.24
C LYS A 2 -11.56 -3.94 -13.94
N THR A 3 -10.48 -3.15 -13.92
CA THR A 3 -10.09 -2.28 -12.82
C THR A 3 -9.22 -1.14 -13.33
N SER A 4 -9.09 -0.06 -12.55
CA SER A 4 -8.24 1.11 -12.81
C SER A 4 -7.05 1.18 -11.85
N TYR A 5 -6.01 1.95 -12.21
CA TYR A 5 -4.87 2.18 -11.33
C TYR A 5 -5.29 2.88 -10.03
N LEU A 6 -6.25 3.79 -10.09
CA LEU A 6 -6.80 4.47 -8.92
C LEU A 6 -7.47 3.49 -7.94
N GLU A 7 -8.23 2.51 -8.44
CA GLU A 7 -8.83 1.47 -7.61
C GLU A 7 -7.78 0.59 -6.91
N LEU A 8 -6.67 0.28 -7.60
CA LEU A 8 -5.54 -0.43 -6.97
C LEU A 8 -4.92 0.39 -5.85
N LEU A 9 -4.76 1.70 -6.03
CA LEU A 9 -4.22 2.59 -5.01
C LEU A 9 -5.17 2.75 -3.82
N HIS A 10 -6.48 2.81 -4.06
CA HIS A 10 -7.46 2.82 -2.96
C HIS A 10 -7.28 1.61 -2.05
N LYS A 11 -7.16 0.42 -2.65
CA LYS A 11 -6.88 -0.80 -1.89
C LYS A 11 -5.53 -0.76 -1.20
N PHE A 12 -4.49 -0.30 -1.88
CA PHE A 12 -3.15 -0.16 -1.30
C PHE A 12 -3.17 0.66 -0.01
N TRP A 13 -3.70 1.89 -0.03
CA TRP A 13 -3.66 2.78 1.14
C TRP A 13 -4.41 2.21 2.36
N GLY A 14 -5.47 1.44 2.13
CA GLY A 14 -6.29 0.84 3.20
C GLY A 14 -5.84 -0.54 3.69
N ASN A 15 -4.88 -1.19 3.03
CA ASN A 15 -4.54 -2.60 3.32
C ASN A 15 -3.32 -2.79 4.23
N HIS A 16 -2.58 -1.73 4.59
CA HIS A 16 -1.41 -1.79 5.47
C HIS A 16 -1.20 -0.48 6.24
N THR A 17 -0.25 -0.46 7.17
CA THR A 17 0.13 0.74 7.92
C THR A 17 1.14 1.54 7.13
N THR A 18 0.74 2.75 6.73
CA THR A 18 1.55 3.63 5.88
C THR A 18 2.41 4.60 6.67
N THR A 19 2.33 4.60 8.00
CA THR A 19 3.00 5.59 8.88
C THR A 19 4.13 5.00 9.72
N THR A 20 4.35 3.68 9.64
CA THR A 20 5.46 2.99 10.34
C THR A 20 6.59 2.68 9.36
N PRO A 21 7.75 3.35 9.45
CA PRO A 21 8.88 3.03 8.58
C PRO A 21 9.43 1.62 8.88
N ASN A 22 9.74 0.84 7.84
CA ASN A 22 10.40 -0.47 7.94
C ASN A 22 9.70 -1.47 8.89
N ARG A 23 8.37 -1.43 8.97
CA ARG A 23 7.55 -2.32 9.81
C ARG A 23 6.12 -2.40 9.30
N GLN A 24 5.55 -3.60 9.32
CA GLN A 24 4.11 -3.84 9.26
C GLN A 24 3.69 -4.70 10.44
N GLY A 25 3.03 -4.12 11.44
CA GLY A 25 2.63 -4.86 12.62
C GLY A 25 3.81 -5.50 13.35
N ALA A 26 3.76 -6.82 13.48
CA ALA A 26 4.82 -7.63 14.09
C ALA A 26 6.03 -7.85 13.17
N ASP A 27 5.90 -7.61 11.86
CA ASP A 27 6.97 -7.80 10.88
C ASP A 27 7.88 -6.57 10.84
N VAL A 28 9.15 -6.75 11.24
CA VAL A 28 10.13 -5.66 11.39
C VAL A 28 11.32 -5.87 10.47
N GLY A 29 11.65 -4.83 9.69
CA GLY A 29 12.76 -4.85 8.75
C GLY A 29 12.48 -4.02 7.50
N THR A 30 13.54 -3.63 6.78
CA THR A 30 13.43 -2.81 5.56
C THR A 30 12.66 -3.51 4.44
N GLN A 31 12.62 -4.84 4.45
CA GLN A 31 11.82 -5.66 3.53
C GLN A 31 10.30 -5.53 3.76
N TYR A 32 9.86 -5.02 4.92
CA TYR A 32 8.46 -4.81 5.26
C TYR A 32 8.05 -3.33 5.23
N ARG A 33 8.80 -2.47 4.54
CA ARG A 33 8.43 -1.05 4.40
C ARG A 33 7.27 -0.87 3.42
N SER A 34 6.49 0.18 3.63
CA SER A 34 5.53 0.63 2.63
C SER A 34 6.28 1.23 1.42
N VAL A 35 5.99 0.73 0.23
CA VAL A 35 6.56 1.24 -1.03
C VAL A 35 5.55 1.07 -2.16
N ALA A 36 5.46 2.07 -3.03
CA ALA A 36 4.67 2.02 -4.24
C ALA A 36 5.55 2.34 -5.46
N TYR A 37 5.47 1.46 -6.46
CA TYR A 37 6.22 1.59 -7.70
C TYR A 37 5.32 2.05 -8.85
N PHE A 38 5.85 2.88 -9.75
CA PHE A 38 5.17 3.34 -10.95
C PHE A 38 5.96 2.98 -12.23
N PHE A 39 5.25 2.80 -13.34
CA PHE A 39 5.84 2.44 -14.65
C PHE A 39 5.91 3.62 -15.62
N ASN A 40 5.16 4.69 -15.39
CA ASN A 40 5.14 5.87 -16.23
C ASN A 40 4.73 7.12 -15.44
N GLU A 41 4.87 8.30 -16.05
CA GLU A 41 4.58 9.58 -15.42
C GLU A 41 3.10 9.77 -15.05
N GLU A 42 2.18 9.14 -15.79
CA GLU A 42 0.75 9.21 -15.47
C GLU A 42 0.45 8.51 -14.14
N GLN A 43 1.01 7.31 -13.94
CA GLN A 43 0.93 6.59 -12.68
C GLN A 43 1.59 7.36 -11.54
N GLU A 44 2.77 7.94 -11.76
CA GLU A 44 3.45 8.76 -10.75
C GLU A 44 2.56 9.93 -10.28
N LYS A 45 1.93 10.65 -11.21
CA LYS A 45 1.02 11.77 -10.89
C LYS A 45 -0.16 11.31 -10.03
N VAL A 46 -0.82 10.22 -10.42
CA VAL A 46 -1.97 9.67 -9.67
C VAL A 46 -1.54 9.17 -8.29
N LEU A 47 -0.36 8.54 -8.19
CA LEU A 47 0.21 8.07 -6.93
C LEU A 47 0.51 9.22 -5.96
N LEU A 48 1.13 10.30 -6.45
CA LEU A 48 1.43 11.49 -5.65
C LEU A 48 0.16 12.22 -5.19
N ALA A 49 -0.84 12.34 -6.08
CA ALA A 49 -2.13 12.94 -5.75
C ALA A 49 -2.86 12.14 -4.66
N THR A 50 -2.97 10.82 -4.83
CA THR A 50 -3.63 9.95 -3.84
C THR A 50 -2.89 9.89 -2.51
N ARG A 51 -1.54 9.90 -2.51
CA ARG A 51 -0.72 10.01 -1.29
C ARG A 51 -1.06 11.29 -0.53
N SER A 52 -1.11 12.43 -1.22
CA SER A 52 -1.39 13.74 -0.60
C SER A 52 -2.78 13.76 0.05
N GLN A 53 -3.76 13.19 -0.63
CA GLN A 53 -5.13 13.10 -0.09
C GLN A 53 -5.24 12.13 1.08
N TYR A 54 -4.56 10.99 1.03
CA TYR A 54 -4.52 10.05 2.15
C TYR A 54 -3.79 10.63 3.37
N GLN A 55 -2.70 11.40 3.15
CA GLN A 55 -2.01 12.12 4.22
C GLN A 55 -2.95 13.07 4.95
N LYS A 56 -3.80 13.81 4.23
CA LYS A 56 -4.78 14.71 4.85
C LYS A 56 -5.71 13.95 5.81
N GLN A 57 -6.21 12.79 5.42
CA GLN A 57 -7.09 11.96 6.26
C GLN A 57 -6.37 11.42 7.50
N LEU A 58 -5.10 11.01 7.35
CA LEU A 58 -4.27 10.59 8.48
C LEU A 58 -4.01 11.75 9.45
N SER A 59 -3.73 12.94 8.93
CA SER A 59 -3.50 14.14 9.73
C SER A 59 -4.75 14.58 10.49
N GLU A 60 -5.94 14.53 9.87
CA GLU A 60 -7.23 14.81 10.54
C GLU A 60 -7.49 13.90 11.74
N GLN A 61 -6.93 12.68 11.72
CA GLN A 61 -7.04 11.69 12.79
C GLN A 61 -5.81 11.61 13.69
N ASN A 62 -4.81 12.49 13.49
CA ASN A 62 -3.53 12.48 14.21
C ASN A 62 -2.77 11.14 14.15
N LEU A 63 -2.82 10.45 13.01
CA LEU A 63 -2.24 9.11 12.80
C LEU A 63 -0.79 9.13 12.29
N GLY A 64 -0.17 10.31 12.25
CA GLY A 64 1.20 10.51 11.80
C GLY A 64 1.35 10.70 10.29
N ASP A 65 2.59 10.74 9.85
CA ASP A 65 2.96 11.02 8.46
C ASP A 65 3.25 9.74 7.67
N ILE A 66 2.90 9.77 6.39
CA ILE A 66 3.14 8.68 5.45
C ILE A 66 4.65 8.46 5.26
N SER A 67 5.11 7.24 5.58
CA SER A 67 6.46 6.73 5.35
C SER A 67 6.63 6.00 4.01
N THR A 68 5.58 5.91 3.21
CA THR A 68 5.57 5.20 1.92
C THR A 68 6.58 5.78 0.93
N GLU A 69 7.50 4.93 0.46
CA GLU A 69 8.42 5.27 -0.63
C GLU A 69 7.70 5.28 -1.98
N ILE A 70 8.02 6.26 -2.84
CA ILE A 70 7.50 6.37 -4.21
C ILE A 70 8.69 6.36 -5.16
N ARG A 71 8.76 5.36 -6.05
CA ARG A 71 9.91 5.19 -6.96
C ARG A 71 9.50 4.55 -8.30
N PRO A 72 10.30 4.72 -9.37
CA PRO A 72 10.14 3.93 -10.59
C PRO A 72 10.24 2.43 -10.29
N ALA A 73 9.48 1.60 -11.01
CA ALA A 73 9.51 0.16 -10.87
C ALA A 73 10.92 -0.42 -11.16
N PRO A 74 11.54 -1.13 -10.21
CA PRO A 74 12.81 -1.80 -10.44
C PRO A 74 12.61 -3.12 -11.20
N ALA A 75 13.70 -3.86 -11.43
CA ALA A 75 13.60 -5.27 -11.80
C ALA A 75 12.81 -6.04 -10.73
N PHE A 76 11.83 -6.85 -11.16
CA PHE A 76 11.03 -7.70 -10.29
C PHE A 76 11.60 -9.11 -10.29
N TYR A 77 11.94 -9.62 -9.11
CA TYR A 77 12.41 -10.99 -8.92
C TYR A 77 11.29 -11.79 -8.26
N PHE A 78 10.89 -12.90 -8.90
CA PHE A 78 9.91 -13.79 -8.31
C PHE A 78 10.47 -14.41 -7.02
N ALA A 79 9.65 -14.39 -5.96
CA ALA A 79 9.89 -15.22 -4.78
C ALA A 79 9.65 -16.70 -5.11
N GLU A 80 10.16 -17.57 -4.25
CA GLU A 80 10.03 -19.02 -4.35
C GLU A 80 8.56 -19.48 -4.44
N ASP A 81 8.33 -20.63 -5.09
CA ASP A 81 6.98 -21.14 -5.40
C ASP A 81 6.07 -21.32 -4.18
N TYR A 82 6.65 -21.59 -3.00
CA TYR A 82 5.87 -21.75 -1.78
C TYR A 82 5.32 -20.42 -1.26
N HIS A 83 5.91 -19.28 -1.62
CA HIS A 83 5.37 -17.95 -1.30
C HIS A 83 4.20 -17.54 -2.20
N GLN A 84 4.16 -18.07 -3.43
CA GLN A 84 3.15 -17.71 -4.41
C GLN A 84 1.77 -18.25 -3.99
N GLN A 85 0.76 -17.37 -3.96
CA GLN A 85 -0.62 -17.68 -3.53
C GLN A 85 -0.69 -18.43 -2.18
N TYR A 86 0.22 -18.15 -1.26
CA TYR A 86 0.32 -18.87 0.01
C TYR A 86 -0.99 -18.87 0.82
N LEU A 87 -1.70 -17.74 0.90
CA LEU A 87 -2.97 -17.63 1.64
C LEU A 87 -4.12 -18.38 0.97
N GLU A 88 -4.14 -18.50 -0.35
CA GLU A 88 -5.11 -19.33 -1.08
C GLU A 88 -4.86 -20.83 -0.78
N LYS A 89 -3.58 -21.22 -0.77
CA LYS A 89 -3.14 -22.59 -0.46
C LYS A 89 -3.35 -22.96 1.02
N ASN A 90 -3.39 -21.98 1.91
CA ASN A 90 -3.52 -22.15 3.35
C ASN A 90 -4.65 -21.29 3.91
N PRO A 91 -5.93 -21.70 3.75
CA PRO A 91 -7.10 -20.89 4.13
C PRO A 91 -7.17 -20.52 5.61
N TRP A 92 -6.47 -21.25 6.46
CA TRP A 92 -6.39 -21.02 7.91
C TRP A 92 -5.26 -20.05 8.30
N ALA A 93 -4.33 -19.76 7.38
CA ALA A 93 -3.28 -18.80 7.62
C ALA A 93 -3.86 -17.40 7.57
N THR A 94 -3.49 -16.56 8.54
CA THR A 94 -3.83 -15.15 8.54
C THR A 94 -2.59 -14.35 8.18
N CYS A 95 -2.79 -13.29 7.40
CA CYS A 95 -1.90 -12.15 7.40
C CYS A 95 -2.45 -11.19 8.46
N ASN A 96 -1.65 -10.72 9.41
CA ASN A 96 -2.09 -9.68 10.34
C ASN A 96 -2.08 -8.34 9.59
N PRO A 97 -3.21 -7.82 9.08
CA PRO A 97 -3.22 -6.53 8.43
C PRO A 97 -3.21 -5.50 9.55
N VAL A 98 -2.02 -5.01 9.88
CA VAL A 98 -1.93 -3.83 10.73
C VAL A 98 -2.08 -2.66 9.77
N GLY A 99 -3.27 -2.06 9.73
CA GLY A 99 -3.54 -0.78 9.09
C GLY A 99 -4.42 0.04 10.03
N PRO A 100 -4.28 1.37 10.10
CA PRO A 100 -4.97 2.20 11.09
C PRO A 100 -6.51 2.28 10.92
N GLY A 101 -7.13 1.43 10.09
CA GLY A 101 -8.58 1.38 9.93
C GLY A 101 -9.17 2.61 9.24
N VAL A 102 -8.36 3.46 8.59
CA VAL A 102 -8.83 4.61 7.82
C VAL A 102 -9.35 4.13 6.46
N TYR A 103 -10.52 3.51 6.49
CA TYR A 103 -11.22 3.07 5.28
C TYR A 103 -12.32 4.10 4.98
N GLN A 104 -12.06 4.98 4.02
CA GLN A 104 -13.09 5.87 3.45
C GLN A 104 -13.17 5.68 1.94
N PRO A 105 -14.37 5.82 1.33
CA PRO A 105 -14.52 5.75 -0.12
C PRO A 105 -13.69 6.86 -0.78
N MET A 106 -12.88 6.48 -1.77
CA MET A 106 -12.19 7.44 -2.65
C MET A 106 -13.13 8.03 -3.71
N GLU A 107 -14.40 8.26 -3.40
CA GLU A 107 -15.41 8.72 -4.38
C GLU A 107 -15.17 10.16 -4.88
N ASN A 108 -14.27 10.91 -4.23
CA ASN A 108 -13.87 12.26 -4.63
C ASN A 108 -12.41 12.34 -5.12
N TYR A 109 -11.84 11.22 -5.57
CA TYR A 109 -10.49 11.19 -6.13
C TYR A 109 -10.60 11.39 -7.64
N LEU A 110 -10.36 12.65 -8.05
CA LEU A 110 -10.46 13.25 -9.40
C LEU A 110 -11.76 13.99 -9.68
#